data_AF-A0A7W1ILP2-F1
#
_entry.id   AF-A0A7W1ILP2-F1
#
_cell.length_a   1.000
_cell.length_b   1.000
_cell.length_c   1.000
_cell.angle_alpha   90.00
_cell.angle_beta   90.00
_cell.angle_gamma   90.00
#
_symmetry.space_group_name_H-M   'P 1'
#
loop_
_entity.id
_entity.type
_entity.pdbx_description
1 polymer ?
#
loop_
_entity_poly.entity_id
_entity_poly.type
_entity_poly.pdbx_seq_one_letter_code
_entity_poly.pdbx_strand_id
1 'polypeptide(L)'
;MKKVLVLCTGNSCRSQIAEGYLRHFAEGKADIYSAGIETHGVNPKAVETMKRDGIDISKHTSNNLEEYKDMDFDFIITVCDHAKERCPYLPGKAKRFHYNFPDPAKAIGTEEQIKKEFDTVRDLIKSYSLKFVTENL
;
A
#
# COMPACT_ATOMS: atom_id res chain seq x y z
N MET A 1 -7.97 0.36 18.76
CA MET A 1 -8.02 -0.42 17.52
C MET A 1 -6.60 -0.55 16.99
N LYS A 2 -6.21 -1.67 16.35
CA LYS A 2 -4.83 -1.80 15.85
C LYS A 2 -4.61 -0.83 14.69
N LYS A 3 -3.44 -0.21 14.60
CA LYS A 3 -3.06 0.72 13.53
C LYS A 3 -2.00 0.10 12.62
N VAL A 4 -2.27 0.09 11.32
CA VAL A 4 -1.38 -0.46 10.28
C VAL A 4 -0.95 0.66 9.34
N LEU A 5 0.35 0.82 9.14
CA LEU A 5 0.92 1.75 8.17
C LEU A 5 1.57 1.01 7.00
N VAL A 6 1.17 1.32 5.78
CA VAL A 6 1.79 0.80 4.55
C VAL A 6 2.69 1.86 3.92
N LEU A 7 3.96 1.52 3.69
CA LEU A 7 4.98 2.43 3.17
C LEU A 7 5.47 2.00 1.79
N CYS A 8 5.47 2.94 0.84
CA CYS A 8 6.21 2.83 -0.41
C CYS A 8 7.02 4.11 -0.68
N THR A 9 7.62 4.24 -1.86
CA THR A 9 8.40 5.45 -2.20
C THR A 9 7.50 6.68 -2.35
N GLY A 10 6.52 6.66 -3.27
CA GLY A 10 5.76 7.86 -3.66
C GLY A 10 4.28 7.89 -3.27
N ASN A 11 3.82 6.93 -2.46
CA ASN A 11 2.42 6.69 -2.09
C ASN A 11 1.41 6.80 -3.25
N SER A 12 1.73 6.13 -4.36
CA SER A 12 1.02 6.32 -5.63
C SER A 12 0.34 5.06 -6.16
N CYS A 13 1.01 3.90 -6.10
CA CYS A 13 0.50 2.64 -6.67
C CYS A 13 0.37 1.53 -5.62
N ARG A 14 1.48 0.86 -5.29
CA ARG A 14 1.52 -0.35 -4.44
C ARG A 14 0.91 -0.12 -3.06
N SER A 15 1.29 0.95 -2.38
CA SER A 15 0.76 1.27 -1.05
C SER A 15 -0.73 1.62 -1.08
N GLN A 16 -1.20 2.25 -2.15
CA GLN A 16 -2.62 2.60 -2.34
C GLN A 16 -3.48 1.35 -2.57
N ILE A 17 -3.01 0.43 -3.42
CA ILE A 17 -3.63 -0.88 -3.64
C ILE A 17 -3.66 -1.68 -2.34
N ALA A 18 -2.53 -1.70 -1.61
CA ALA A 18 -2.41 -2.41 -0.34
C ALA A 18 -3.35 -1.83 0.73
N GLU A 19 -3.45 -0.51 0.86
CA GLU A 19 -4.40 0.13 1.76
C GLU A 19 -5.84 -0.28 1.43
N GLY A 20 -6.23 -0.25 0.15
CA GLY A 20 -7.57 -0.65 -0.28
C GLY A 20 -7.92 -2.09 0.13
N TYR A 21 -7.02 -3.05 -0.11
CA TYR A 21 -7.25 -4.44 0.28
C TYR A 21 -7.21 -4.66 1.79
N LEU A 22 -6.27 -4.04 2.49
CA LEU A 22 -6.18 -4.17 3.94
C LEU A 22 -7.44 -3.61 4.62
N ARG A 23 -7.96 -2.46 4.17
CA ARG A 23 -9.23 -1.92 4.66
C ARG A 23 -10.39 -2.88 4.38
N HIS A 24 -10.45 -3.40 3.15
CA HIS A 24 -11.50 -4.34 2.74
C HIS A 24 -11.50 -5.61 3.60
N PHE A 25 -10.35 -6.27 3.76
CA PHE A 25 -10.25 -7.52 4.53
C PHE A 25 -10.29 -7.31 6.05
N ALA A 26 -9.83 -6.17 6.56
CA ALA A 26 -9.85 -5.90 8.00
C ALA A 26 -11.27 -5.69 8.54
N GLU A 27 -12.25 -5.34 7.70
CA GLU A 27 -13.65 -5.16 8.08
C GLU A 27 -13.83 -4.27 9.33
N GLY A 28 -13.03 -3.22 9.45
CA GLY A 28 -13.06 -2.29 10.59
C GLY A 28 -12.39 -2.78 11.88
N LYS A 29 -11.65 -3.90 11.86
CA LYS A 29 -10.84 -4.38 13.00
C LYS A 29 -9.55 -3.60 13.21
N ALA A 30 -9.11 -2.86 12.19
CA ALA A 30 -7.89 -2.06 12.22
C ALA A 30 -8.06 -0.74 11.45
N ASP A 31 -7.36 0.29 11.92
CA ASP A 31 -7.19 1.54 11.20
C ASP A 31 -6.00 1.39 10.24
N ILE A 32 -6.26 1.48 8.94
CA ILE A 32 -5.26 1.32 7.90
C ILE A 32 -4.86 2.69 7.37
N TYR A 33 -3.56 2.89 7.17
CA TYR A 33 -2.96 4.10 6.62
C TYR A 33 -1.95 3.72 5.55
N SER A 34 -1.72 4.62 4.60
CA SER A 34 -0.57 4.51 3.71
C SER A 34 0.18 5.82 3.57
N ALA A 35 1.48 5.72 3.33
CA ALA A 35 2.35 6.88 3.18
C ALA A 35 3.53 6.60 2.25
N GLY A 36 4.18 7.69 1.85
CA GLY A 36 5.36 7.69 1.00
C GLY A 36 6.47 8.51 1.64
N ILE A 37 7.71 8.17 1.29
CA ILE A 37 8.85 9.06 1.55
C ILE A 37 8.68 10.35 0.75
N GLU A 38 8.18 10.20 -0.47
CA GLU A 38 7.76 11.25 -1.39
C GLU A 38 6.24 11.14 -1.63
N THR A 39 5.64 12.17 -2.21
CA THR A 39 4.22 12.19 -2.58
C THR A 39 4.06 12.47 -4.07
N HIS A 40 3.54 11.50 -4.82
CA HIS A 40 3.36 11.60 -6.28
C HIS A 40 1.89 11.62 -6.70
N GLY A 41 0.96 11.72 -5.75
CA GLY A 41 -0.47 11.59 -6.02
C GLY A 41 -0.88 10.14 -6.23
N VAL A 42 -2.18 9.87 -6.05
CA VAL A 42 -2.74 8.52 -6.29
C VAL A 42 -2.74 8.26 -7.80
N ASN A 43 -2.14 7.14 -8.22
CA ASN A 43 -2.05 6.81 -9.64
C ASN A 43 -3.44 6.47 -10.20
N PRO A 44 -3.93 7.16 -11.25
CA PRO A 44 -5.24 6.87 -11.84
C PRO A 44 -5.40 5.40 -12.30
N LYS A 45 -4.33 4.78 -12.82
CA LYS A 45 -4.35 3.37 -13.21
C LYS A 45 -4.51 2.44 -12.01
N ALA A 46 -3.99 2.80 -10.84
CA ALA A 46 -4.23 2.05 -9.62
C ALA A 46 -5.69 2.15 -9.19
N VAL A 47 -6.30 3.34 -9.29
CA VAL A 47 -7.73 3.57 -9.02
C VAL A 47 -8.59 2.69 -9.94
N GLU A 48 -8.35 2.75 -11.25
CA GLU A 48 -9.08 1.94 -12.24
C GLU A 48 -8.92 0.44 -11.99
N THR A 49 -7.71 0.02 -11.62
CA THR A 49 -7.37 -1.38 -11.36
C THR A 49 -8.09 -1.94 -10.13
N MET A 50 -8.17 -1.16 -9.05
CA MET A 50 -8.92 -1.54 -7.86
C MET A 50 -10.43 -1.50 -8.10
N LYS A 51 -10.92 -0.52 -8.86
CA LYS A 51 -12.34 -0.41 -9.21
C LYS A 51 -12.84 -1.63 -9.99
N ARG A 52 -12.00 -2.23 -10.84
CA ARG A 52 -12.30 -3.50 -11.54
C ARG A 52 -12.46 -4.69 -10.60
N ASP A 53 -11.86 -4.64 -9.41
CA ASP A 53 -12.00 -5.66 -8.36
C ASP A 53 -13.00 -5.24 -7.27
N GLY A 54 -13.82 -4.23 -7.54
CA GLY A 54 -14.91 -3.78 -6.66
C GLY A 54 -14.48 -2.90 -5.48
N ILE A 55 -13.24 -2.43 -5.43
CA ILE A 55 -12.73 -1.57 -4.36
C ILE A 55 -12.44 -0.16 -4.91
N ASP A 56 -13.10 0.85 -4.37
CA ASP A 56 -12.89 2.25 -4.77
C ASP A 56 -11.85 2.94 -3.88
N ILE A 57 -10.69 3.25 -4.46
CA ILE A 57 -9.62 4.01 -3.81
C ILE A 57 -9.55 5.46 -4.31
N SER A 58 -10.52 5.94 -5.10
CA SER A 58 -10.49 7.28 -5.71
C SER A 58 -10.49 8.43 -4.70
N LYS A 59 -10.96 8.16 -3.47
CA LYS A 59 -10.98 9.11 -2.36
C LYS A 59 -9.75 9.04 -1.46
N HIS A 60 -8.81 8.14 -1.75
CA HIS A 60 -7.55 8.11 -1.02
C HIS A 60 -6.72 9.36 -1.31
N THR A 61 -5.81 9.66 -0.40
CA THR A 61 -4.83 10.73 -0.53
C THR A 61 -3.44 10.13 -0.64
N SER A 62 -2.53 10.86 -1.30
CA SER A 62 -1.10 10.51 -1.35
C SER A 62 -0.39 11.29 -0.24
N ASN A 63 -0.23 10.65 0.92
CA ASN A 63 0.29 11.27 2.14
C ASN A 63 1.80 11.05 2.28
N ASN A 64 2.46 12.03 2.86
CA ASN A 64 3.85 11.93 3.25
C ASN A 64 3.97 11.24 4.61
N LEU A 65 5.05 10.48 4.81
CA LEU A 65 5.34 9.81 6.06
C LEU A 65 5.46 10.77 7.25
N GLU A 66 5.94 11.99 7.04
CA GLU A 66 6.09 13.01 8.09
C GLU A 66 4.75 13.42 8.71
N GLU A 67 3.63 13.24 8.01
CA GLU A 67 2.28 13.48 8.55
C GLU A 67 1.92 12.50 9.68
N TYR A 68 2.62 11.37 9.74
CA TYR A 68 2.34 10.28 10.68
C TYR A 68 3.43 10.07 11.72
N LYS A 69 4.43 10.95 11.80
CA LYS A 69 5.60 10.80 12.69
C LYS A 69 5.24 10.74 14.19
N ASP A 70 4.14 11.39 14.56
CA ASP A 70 3.65 11.48 15.95
C ASP A 70 2.55 10.43 16.23
N MET A 71 2.33 9.49 15.31
CA MET A 71 1.37 8.39 15.46
C MET A 71 2.07 7.08 15.83
N ASP A 72 1.56 6.42 16.87
CA ASP A 72 1.93 5.06 17.18
C ASP A 72 1.23 4.07 16.26
N PHE A 73 2.01 3.14 15.70
CA PHE A 73 1.52 2.03 14.89
C PHE A 73 1.81 0.68 15.56
N ASP A 74 0.89 -0.26 15.43
CA ASP A 74 1.11 -1.65 15.83
C ASP A 74 1.89 -2.41 14.76
N PHE A 75 1.65 -2.05 13.49
CA PHE A 75 2.21 -2.71 12.33
C PHE A 75 2.68 -1.71 11.28
N ILE A 76 3.87 -1.96 10.72
CA ILE A 76 4.40 -1.22 9.57
C ILE A 76 4.74 -2.22 8.47
N ILE A 77 4.20 -1.99 7.26
CA ILE A 77 4.40 -2.84 6.09
C ILE A 77 5.13 -2.02 5.03
N THR A 78 6.34 -2.44 4.64
CA THR A 78 7.07 -1.83 3.52
C THR A 78 6.84 -2.66 2.25
N VAL A 79 6.35 -2.01 1.19
CA VAL A 79 5.92 -2.69 -0.06
C VAL A 79 6.89 -2.50 -1.24
N CYS A 80 8.03 -1.85 -1.00
CA CYS A 80 9.16 -1.76 -1.94
C CYS A 80 10.49 -1.66 -1.19
N ASP A 81 11.57 -2.15 -1.82
CA ASP A 81 12.92 -2.12 -1.22
C ASP A 81 13.39 -0.71 -0.89
N HIS A 82 13.18 0.24 -1.80
CA HIS A 82 13.57 1.64 -1.59
C HIS A 82 12.89 2.24 -0.35
N ALA A 83 11.63 1.90 -0.09
CA ALA A 83 10.95 2.33 1.13
C ALA A 83 11.53 1.67 2.37
N LYS A 84 11.95 0.41 2.31
CA LYS A 84 12.62 -0.28 3.41
C LYS A 84 13.98 0.35 3.73
N GLU A 85 14.77 0.65 2.70
CA GLU A 85 16.13 1.18 2.85
C GLU A 85 16.18 2.64 3.30
N ARG A 86 15.25 3.46 2.80
CA ARG A 86 15.20 4.90 3.11
C ARG A 86 14.11 5.25 4.12
N CYS A 87 13.47 4.26 4.74
CA CYS A 87 12.50 4.51 5.80
C CYS A 87 13.21 5.31 6.89
N PRO A 88 12.76 6.54 7.20
CA PRO A 88 13.12 7.20 8.44
C PRO A 88 12.85 6.23 9.60
N TYR A 89 13.68 6.29 10.63
CA TYR A 89 13.41 5.55 11.86
C TYR A 89 12.08 6.07 12.44
N LEU A 90 11.00 5.32 12.22
CA LEU A 90 9.76 5.51 12.97
C LEU A 90 9.98 4.95 14.38
N PRO A 91 10.06 5.81 15.41
CA PRO A 91 10.17 5.34 16.79
C PRO A 91 8.92 4.53 17.15
N GLY A 92 9.09 3.44 17.90
CA GLY A 92 7.96 2.66 18.41
C GLY A 92 8.18 1.15 18.44
N LYS A 93 7.20 0.45 19.03
CA LYS A 93 7.19 -1.02 19.20
C LYS A 93 6.51 -1.76 18.03
N ALA A 94 6.27 -1.06 16.92
CA ALA A 94 5.58 -1.61 15.76
C ALA A 94 6.27 -2.85 15.22
N LYS A 95 5.51 -3.92 14.96
CA LYS A 95 6.01 -5.08 14.23
C LYS A 95 6.16 -4.71 12.75
N ARG A 96 7.34 -4.97 12.20
CA ARG A 96 7.69 -4.57 10.83
C ARG A 96 7.61 -5.77 9.89
N PHE A 97 6.92 -5.56 8.78
CA PHE A 97 6.80 -6.50 7.68
C PHE A 97 7.37 -5.88 6.41
N HIS A 98 7.85 -6.73 5.52
CA HIS A 98 8.39 -6.30 4.26
C HIS A 98 8.02 -7.31 3.17
N TYR A 99 7.56 -6.78 2.04
CA TYR A 99 7.36 -7.55 0.82
C TYR A 99 7.62 -6.65 -0.37
N ASN A 100 8.56 -7.01 -1.23
CA ASN A 100 8.87 -6.21 -2.40
C ASN A 100 7.95 -6.59 -3.57
N PHE A 101 7.04 -5.70 -3.95
CA PHE A 101 6.20 -5.89 -5.14
C PHE A 101 6.82 -5.21 -6.36
N PRO A 102 6.68 -5.81 -7.57
CA PRO A 102 7.03 -5.16 -8.83
C PRO A 102 6.34 -3.80 -8.94
N ASP A 103 7.00 -2.84 -9.59
CA ASP A 103 6.45 -1.49 -9.77
C ASP A 103 5.63 -1.42 -11.07
N PRO A 104 4.28 -1.46 -11.01
CA PRO A 104 3.47 -1.51 -12.22
C PRO A 104 3.55 -0.19 -13.01
N ALA A 105 3.96 0.92 -12.36
CA ALA A 105 4.16 2.20 -13.03
C ALA A 105 5.35 2.20 -14.01
N LYS A 106 6.27 1.22 -13.90
CA LYS A 106 7.41 1.05 -14.81
C LYS A 106 7.10 0.14 -16.00
N ALA A 107 5.89 -0.40 -16.09
CA ALA A 107 5.47 -1.24 -17.21
C ALA A 107 5.53 -0.46 -18.53
N ILE A 108 6.15 -1.05 -19.55
CA ILE A 108 6.26 -0.49 -20.91
C ILE A 108 5.55 -1.45 -21.86
N GLY A 109 4.79 -0.91 -22.81
CA GLY A 109 4.09 -1.71 -23.81
C GLY A 109 2.78 -1.06 -24.24
N THR A 110 1.90 -1.87 -24.83
CA THR A 110 0.53 -1.47 -25.15
C THR A 110 -0.27 -1.20 -23.88
N GLU A 111 -1.39 -0.49 -24.00
CA GLU A 111 -2.30 -0.25 -22.88
C GLU A 111 -2.76 -1.54 -22.21
N GLU A 112 -3.03 -2.58 -23.00
CA GLU A 112 -3.42 -3.90 -22.50
C GLU A 112 -2.29 -4.60 -21.74
N GLN A 113 -1.04 -4.49 -22.20
CA GLN A 113 0.12 -5.03 -21.49
C GLN A 113 0.34 -4.32 -20.16
N ILE A 114 0.25 -2.99 -20.13
CA ILE A 114 0.38 -2.21 -18.89
C ILE A 114 -0.76 -2.57 -17.93
N LYS A 115 -2.00 -2.66 -18.42
CA LYS A 115 -3.16 -3.05 -17.62
C LYS A 115 -2.96 -4.43 -16.98
N LYS A 116 -2.46 -5.41 -17.75
CA LYS A 116 -2.16 -6.75 -17.27
C LYS A 116 -1.08 -6.76 -16.16
N GLU A 117 -0.07 -5.91 -16.27
CA GLU A 117 0.94 -5.75 -15.22
C GLU A 117 0.33 -5.18 -13.93
N PHE A 118 -0.52 -4.15 -14.06
CA PHE A 118 -1.27 -3.61 -12.92
C PHE A 118 -2.16 -4.67 -12.25
N ASP A 119 -2.90 -5.46 -13.03
CA ASP A 119 -3.75 -6.53 -12.52
C ASP A 119 -2.90 -7.63 -11.82
N THR A 120 -1.75 -7.99 -12.39
CA THR A 120 -0.82 -8.97 -11.80
C THR A 120 -0.30 -8.49 -10.44
N VAL A 121 0.19 -7.25 -10.36
CA VAL A 121 0.67 -6.67 -9.10
C VAL A 121 -0.47 -6.53 -8.09
N ARG A 122 -1.66 -6.14 -8.54
CA ARG A 122 -2.86 -6.08 -7.69
C ARG A 122 -3.14 -7.43 -7.03
N ASP A 123 -3.11 -8.52 -7.78
CA ASP A 123 -3.44 -9.85 -7.26
C ASP A 123 -2.38 -10.39 -6.27
N LEU A 124 -1.10 -10.05 -6.49
CA LEU A 124 -0.04 -10.30 -5.52
C LEU A 124 -0.29 -9.56 -4.21
N ILE A 125 -0.64 -8.27 -4.29
CA ILE A 125 -0.94 -7.45 -3.11
C ILE A 125 -2.21 -7.95 -2.41
N LYS A 126 -3.26 -8.33 -3.15
CA LYS A 126 -4.48 -8.92 -2.61
C LYS A 126 -4.18 -10.15 -1.76
N SER A 127 -3.40 -11.07 -2.31
CA SER A 127 -3.02 -12.33 -1.64
C SER A 127 -2.21 -12.06 -0.37
N TYR A 128 -1.26 -11.12 -0.44
CA TYR A 128 -0.48 -10.70 0.72
C TYR A 128 -1.35 -10.06 1.80
N SER A 129 -2.22 -9.11 1.42
CA SER A 129 -3.08 -8.39 2.36
C SER A 129 -4.05 -9.34 3.07
N LEU A 130 -4.68 -10.29 2.35
CA LEU A 130 -5.54 -11.29 2.97
C LEU A 130 -4.81 -12.14 4.00
N LYS A 131 -3.60 -12.62 3.65
CA LYS A 131 -2.75 -13.38 4.56
C LYS A 131 -2.38 -12.56 5.79
N PHE A 132 -1.93 -11.32 5.60
CA PHE A 132 -1.55 -10.43 6.70
C PHE A 132 -2.71 -10.23 7.67
N VAL A 133 -3.91 -9.90 7.17
CA VAL A 133 -5.09 -9.68 8.01
C VAL A 133 -5.43 -10.95 8.78
N THR A 134 -5.48 -12.10 8.12
CA THR A 134 -5.83 -13.40 8.74
C THR A 134 -4.86 -13.78 9.87
N GLU A 135 -3.57 -13.50 9.71
CA GLU A 135 -2.54 -13.88 10.68
C GLU A 135 -2.35 -12.87 11.82
N ASN A 136 -2.70 -11.59 11.60
CA ASN A 136 -2.28 -10.50 12.50
C ASN A 136 -3.41 -9.64 13.07
N LEU A 137 -4.61 -9.61 12.45
CA LEU A 137 -5.72 -8.73 12.85
C LEU A 137 -6.88 -9.50 13.48
#